data_AF-A0A1F3SPE7-F1
#
_entry.id   AF-A0A1F3SPE7-F1
#
_cell.length_a   1.000
_cell.length_b   1.000
_cell.length_c   1.000
_cell.angle_alpha   90.00
_cell.angle_beta   90.00
_cell.angle_gamma   90.00
#
_symmetry.space_group_name_H-M   'P 1'
#
loop_
_entity.id
_entity.type
_entity.pdbx_description
1 polymer ?
#
loop_
_entity_poly.entity_id
_entity_poly.type
_entity_poly.pdbx_seq_one_letter_code
_entity_poly.pdbx_strand_id
1 'polypeptide(L)'
;MTESVKKGSQNNLEYDLELLGVNLDNTEKNFVGQELIMLDKRIPKNGKIQLQIEKKKNSQTLHGSLKVSCLNSVIESIQDGANIYQLCKKLSREISGQAYKII
;
A
#
# COMPACT_ATOMS: atom_id res chain seq x y z
N MET A 1 -1.59 19.39 4.85
CA MET A 1 -0.21 18.88 4.85
C MET A 1 -0.28 17.46 4.35
N THR A 2 0.38 17.15 3.24
CA THR A 2 0.47 15.80 2.68
C THR A 2 1.94 15.38 2.78
N GLU A 3 2.24 14.40 3.62
CA GLU A 3 3.58 13.78 3.67
C GLU A 3 3.62 12.68 2.62
N SER A 4 4.54 12.78 1.64
CA SER A 4 4.86 11.69 0.70
C SER A 4 6.22 11.12 1.07
N VAL A 5 6.26 9.82 1.36
CA VAL A 5 7.49 9.10 1.73
C VAL A 5 7.98 8.32 0.52
N LYS A 6 8.99 8.85 -0.20
CA LYS A 6 9.73 8.11 -1.24
C LYS A 6 10.91 7.37 -0.61
N LYS A 7 10.86 6.05 -0.53
CA LYS A 7 12.02 5.19 -0.24
C LYS A 7 12.27 4.29 -1.45
N GLY A 8 13.45 4.36 -2.04
CA GLY A 8 13.83 3.47 -3.14
C GLY A 8 13.99 2.02 -2.67
N SER A 9 13.51 1.06 -3.46
CA SER A 9 13.72 -0.39 -3.26
C SER A 9 14.93 -0.91 -4.03
N GLN A 10 15.51 -2.01 -3.54
CA GLN A 10 16.55 -2.82 -4.19
C GLN A 10 16.16 -3.29 -5.62
N ASN A 11 14.87 -3.28 -5.98
CA ASN A 11 14.36 -3.73 -7.28
C ASN A 11 13.90 -2.59 -8.23
N ASN A 12 14.21 -1.32 -7.95
CA ASN A 12 13.75 -0.14 -8.73
C ASN A 12 12.22 0.08 -8.74
N LEU A 13 11.47 -0.47 -7.77
CA LEU A 13 10.06 -0.13 -7.59
C LEU A 13 9.91 1.23 -6.88
N GLU A 14 9.11 2.10 -7.46
CA GLU A 14 8.71 3.37 -6.85
C GLU A 14 7.53 3.14 -5.90
N TYR A 15 7.66 3.63 -4.66
CA TYR A 15 6.56 3.66 -3.70
C TYR A 15 6.10 5.09 -3.48
N ASP A 16 4.79 5.26 -3.50
CA ASP A 16 4.12 6.49 -3.11
C ASP A 16 3.20 6.17 -1.94
N LEU A 17 3.50 6.71 -0.76
CA LEU A 17 2.63 6.59 0.41
C LEU A 17 2.00 7.95 0.68
N GLU A 18 0.67 8.01 0.61
CA GLU A 18 -0.11 9.20 0.92
C GLU A 18 -0.98 8.98 2.17
N LEU A 19 -0.83 9.84 3.17
CA LEU A 19 -1.58 9.78 4.43
C LEU A 19 -2.51 11.00 4.54
N LEU A 20 -3.82 10.76 4.54
CA LEU A 20 -4.86 11.81 4.56
C LEU A 20 -5.63 11.77 5.89
N GLY A 21 -5.36 12.74 6.78
CA GLY A 21 -5.99 12.78 8.10
C GLY A 21 -5.57 11.63 9.02
N VAL A 22 -4.49 10.94 8.67
CA VAL A 22 -3.88 9.83 9.41
C VAL A 22 -2.48 10.24 9.80
N ASN A 23 -2.10 10.01 11.05
CA ASN A 23 -0.74 10.19 11.52
C ASN A 23 -0.24 8.84 12.02
N LEU A 24 0.78 8.29 11.35
CA LEU A 24 1.33 6.98 11.69
C LEU A 24 2.53 7.15 12.61
N ASP A 25 2.60 6.34 13.67
CA ASP A 25 3.79 6.26 14.50
C ASP A 25 4.94 5.52 13.78
N ASN A 26 6.14 5.50 14.38
CA ASN A 26 7.30 4.86 13.76
C ASN A 26 7.12 3.34 13.57
N THR A 27 6.40 2.67 14.47
CA THR A 27 6.11 1.24 14.39
C THR A 27 5.17 0.96 13.24
N GLU A 28 4.12 1.77 13.10
CA GLU A 28 3.15 1.68 12.02
C GLU A 28 3.80 1.99 10.66
N LYS A 29 4.59 3.06 10.56
CA LYS A 29 5.36 3.39 9.35
C LYS A 29 6.30 2.24 8.93
N ASN A 30 6.98 1.63 9.89
CA ASN A 30 7.84 0.46 9.63
C ASN A 30 7.02 -0.75 9.15
N PHE A 31 5.87 -1.03 9.77
CA PHE A 31 4.99 -2.12 9.36
C PHE A 31 4.47 -1.92 7.93
N VAL A 32 3.97 -0.72 7.61
CA VAL A 32 3.52 -0.39 6.24
C VAL A 32 4.67 -0.57 5.24
N GLY A 33 5.87 -0.10 5.57
CA GLY A 33 7.05 -0.31 4.73
C GLY A 33 7.36 -1.79 4.49
N GLN A 34 7.26 -2.64 5.52
CA GLN A 34 7.50 -4.09 5.38
C GLN A 34 6.45 -4.76 4.48
N GLU A 35 5.17 -4.42 4.61
CA GLU A 35 4.11 -4.96 3.74
C GLU A 35 4.34 -4.57 2.27
N LEU A 36 4.74 -3.32 2.02
CA LEU A 36 5.09 -2.85 0.67
C LEU A 36 6.31 -3.59 0.09
N ILE A 37 7.34 -3.86 0.90
CA ILE A 37 8.52 -4.64 0.49
C ILE A 37 8.13 -6.10 0.18
N MET A 38 7.20 -6.69 0.93
CA MET A 38 6.72 -8.05 0.63
C MET A 38 5.99 -8.12 -0.70
N LEU A 39 5.23 -7.07 -1.05
CA LEU A 39 4.60 -6.95 -2.36
C LEU A 39 5.63 -6.77 -3.48
N ASP A 40 6.66 -5.96 -3.25
CA ASP A 40 7.78 -5.76 -4.20
C ASP A 40 8.47 -7.06 -4.61
N LYS A 41 8.68 -7.99 -3.66
CA LYS A 41 9.23 -9.31 -3.96
C LYS A 41 8.35 -10.18 -4.86
N ARG A 42 7.05 -9.88 -4.93
CA ARG A 42 6.05 -10.67 -5.66
C ARG A 42 5.67 -10.05 -7.01
N ILE A 43 5.95 -8.77 -7.20
CA ILE A 43 5.61 -8.03 -8.42
C ILE A 43 6.84 -8.02 -9.33
N PRO A 44 6.70 -8.36 -10.62
CA PRO A 44 7.83 -8.34 -11.56
C PRO A 44 8.47 -6.95 -11.68
N LYS A 45 9.77 -6.92 -12.01
CA LYS A 45 10.58 -5.70 -12.17
C LYS A 45 9.87 -4.67 -13.08
N ASN A 46 9.92 -3.39 -12.69
CA ASN A 46 9.31 -2.21 -13.36
C ASN A 46 7.86 -1.86 -12.98
N GLY A 47 7.45 -2.12 -11.73
CA GLY A 47 6.16 -1.65 -11.24
C GLY A 47 6.21 -0.34 -10.44
N LYS A 48 5.03 0.26 -10.21
CA LYS A 48 4.84 1.36 -9.25
C LYS A 48 3.78 0.97 -8.25
N ILE A 49 4.06 1.14 -6.96
CA ILE A 49 3.11 0.88 -5.87
C ILE A 49 2.68 2.22 -5.27
N GLN A 50 1.39 2.51 -5.28
CA GLN A 50 0.81 3.69 -4.64
C GLN A 50 -0.16 3.23 -3.56
N LEU A 51 0.13 3.59 -2.31
CA LEU A 51 -0.70 3.33 -1.14
C LEU A 51 -1.23 4.65 -0.61
N GLN A 52 -2.55 4.81 -0.60
CA GLN A 52 -3.22 5.94 0.02
C GLN A 52 -4.00 5.44 1.23
N ILE A 53 -3.88 6.14 2.36
CA ILE A 53 -4.58 5.78 3.61
C ILE A 53 -5.26 7.04 4.14
N GLU A 54 -6.56 6.95 4.33
CA GLU A 54 -7.41 8.06 4.77
C GLU A 54 -8.17 7.68 6.05
N LYS A 55 -8.28 8.61 6.99
CA LYS A 55 -9.25 8.53 8.09
C LYS A 55 -10.39 9.50 7.81
N LYS A 56 -11.55 8.96 7.42
CA LYS A 56 -12.74 9.79 7.20
C LYS A 56 -13.19 10.41 8.51
N LYS A 57 -13.48 11.73 8.50
CA LYS A 57 -13.83 12.52 9.69
C LYS A 57 -14.99 11.95 10.52
N ASN A 58 -15.86 11.14 9.91
CA ASN A 58 -17.03 10.52 10.55
C ASN A 58 -16.96 8.98 10.63
N SER A 59 -15.82 8.36 10.28
CA SER A 59 -15.65 6.91 10.38
C SER A 59 -14.67 6.54 11.48
N GLN A 60 -14.99 5.50 12.24
CA GLN A 60 -14.03 4.85 13.14
C GLN A 60 -13.01 3.99 12.38
N THR A 61 -13.24 3.75 11.08
CA THR A 61 -12.36 2.94 10.23
C THR A 61 -11.41 3.78 9.40
N LEU A 62 -10.25 3.20 9.09
CA LEU A 62 -9.33 3.67 8.08
C LEU A 62 -9.73 3.12 6.73
N HIS A 63 -9.71 3.98 5.73
CA HIS A 63 -9.89 3.64 4.33
C HIS A 63 -8.51 3.56 3.67
N GLY A 64 -8.24 2.49 2.92
CA GLY A 64 -6.98 2.34 2.22
C GLY A 64 -7.18 1.94 0.78
N SER A 65 -6.42 2.56 -0.11
CA SER A 65 -6.35 2.24 -1.53
C SER A 65 -4.92 1.86 -1.88
N LEU A 66 -4.73 0.71 -2.52
CA LEU A 66 -3.45 0.22 -2.98
C LEU A 66 -3.53 -0.04 -4.48
N LYS A 67 -2.71 0.69 -5.24
CA LYS A 67 -2.56 0.57 -6.68
C LYS A 67 -1.18 0.04 -7.02
N VAL A 68 -1.13 -1.04 -7.78
CA VAL A 68 0.10 -1.64 -8.28
C VAL A 68 0.06 -1.62 -9.79
N SER A 69 0.98 -0.87 -10.40
CA SER A 69 1.20 -0.92 -11.84
C SER A 69 2.21 -2.01 -12.12
N CYS A 70 1.86 -3.02 -12.91
CA CYS A 70 2.79 -3.99 -13.52
C CYS A 70 2.70 -3.86 -15.05
N LEU A 71 3.68 -4.38 -15.79
CA LEU A 71 3.70 -4.25 -17.26
C LEU A 71 2.38 -4.80 -17.86
N ASN A 72 1.64 -3.91 -18.53
CA ASN A 72 0.32 -4.09 -19.15
C ASN A 72 -0.91 -4.24 -18.24
N SER A 73 -0.79 -4.06 -16.91
CA SER A 73 -1.97 -4.12 -16.03
C SER A 73 -1.83 -3.28 -14.76
N VAL A 74 -2.96 -2.73 -14.31
CA VAL A 74 -3.06 -2.01 -13.06
C VAL A 74 -3.95 -2.82 -12.12
N ILE A 75 -3.40 -3.19 -10.96
CA ILE A 75 -4.13 -3.87 -9.89
C ILE A 75 -4.50 -2.82 -8.85
N GLU A 76 -5.79 -2.67 -8.57
CA GLU A 76 -6.29 -1.75 -7.55
C GLU A 76 -7.10 -2.51 -6.51
N SER A 77 -6.87 -2.17 -5.24
CA SER A 77 -7.66 -2.70 -4.14
C SER A 77 -7.99 -1.58 -3.17
N ILE A 78 -9.24 -1.53 -2.75
CA ILE A 78 -9.75 -0.59 -1.76
C ILE A 78 -10.33 -1.40 -0.61
N GLN A 79 -9.91 -1.10 0.61
CA GLN A 79 -10.28 -1.83 1.81
C GLN A 79 -10.55 -0.87 2.97
N ASP A 80 -11.39 -1.33 3.90
CA ASP A 80 -11.57 -0.68 5.19
C ASP A 80 -10.97 -1.54 6.32
N GLY A 81 -10.34 -0.89 7.29
CA GLY A 81 -9.74 -1.54 8.45
C GLY A 81 -10.03 -0.76 9.74
N ALA A 82 -10.16 -1.46 10.87
CA ALA A 82 -10.29 -0.80 12.16
C ALA A 82 -8.98 -0.11 12.59
N ASN A 83 -7.84 -0.59 12.09
CA ASN A 83 -6.52 -0.01 12.30
C ASN A 83 -5.59 -0.27 11.10
N ILE A 84 -4.41 0.34 11.12
CA ILE A 84 -3.44 0.32 10.03
C ILE A 84 -2.96 -1.11 9.71
N TYR A 85 -2.74 -1.92 10.74
CA TYR A 85 -2.24 -3.28 10.60
C TYR A 85 -3.24 -4.17 9.86
N GLN A 86 -4.51 -4.11 10.27
CA GLN A 86 -5.58 -4.84 9.60
C GLN A 86 -5.78 -4.36 8.17
N LEU A 87 -5.77 -3.04 7.96
CA LEU A 87 -5.96 -2.45 6.63
C LEU A 87 -4.86 -2.90 5.66
N CYS A 88 -3.59 -2.68 6.02
CA CYS A 88 -2.45 -3.04 5.18
C CYS A 88 -2.40 -4.54 4.88
N LYS A 89 -2.71 -5.40 5.87
CA LYS A 89 -2.76 -6.85 5.67
C LYS A 89 -3.87 -7.28 4.71
N LYS A 90 -5.04 -6.63 4.75
CA LYS A 90 -6.13 -6.88 3.79
C LYS A 90 -5.73 -6.48 2.38
N LEU A 91 -5.20 -5.26 2.21
CA LEU A 91 -4.72 -4.75 0.92
C LEU A 91 -3.63 -5.63 0.33
N SER A 92 -2.63 -5.97 1.14
CA SER A 92 -1.51 -6.84 0.77
C SER A 92 -1.96 -8.22 0.31
N ARG A 93 -2.93 -8.83 1.02
CA ARG A 93 -3.52 -10.13 0.63
C ARG A 93 -4.30 -10.04 -0.68
N GLU A 94 -5.13 -9.03 -0.83
CA GLU A 94 -5.97 -8.85 -2.03
C GLU A 94 -5.10 -8.64 -3.27
N ILE A 95 -4.14 -7.70 -3.20
CA ILE A 95 -3.19 -7.44 -4.29
C ILE A 95 -2.31 -8.67 -4.55
N SER A 96 -1.82 -9.37 -3.53
CA SER A 96 -1.05 -10.59 -3.74
C SER A 96 -1.86 -11.67 -4.46
N GLY A 97 -3.13 -11.85 -4.09
CA GLY A 97 -4.02 -12.82 -4.72
C GLY A 97 -4.34 -12.48 -6.18
N GLN A 98 -4.42 -11.19 -6.51
CA GLN A 98 -4.62 -10.71 -7.89
C GLN A 98 -3.32 -10.74 -8.70
N ALA A 99 -2.19 -10.36 -8.12
CA ALA A 99 -0.88 -10.40 -8.76
C ALA A 99 -0.50 -11.82 -9.16
N TYR A 100 -0.78 -12.82 -8.32
CA TYR A 100 -0.55 -14.24 -8.62
C TYR A 100 -1.34 -14.75 -9.85
N LYS A 101 -2.42 -14.09 -10.25
CA LYS A 101 -3.21 -14.47 -11.45
C LYS A 101 -2.66 -13.88 -12.75
N ILE A 102 -1.76 -12.90 -12.65
CA ILE A 102 -1.22 -12.14 -13.80
C ILE A 102 0.19 -12.62 -14.20
N ILE A 103 0.92 -13.24 -13.26
CA ILE A 103 2.20 -13.96 -13.49
C ILE A 103 1.92 -15.39 -13.94
#